data_AF-A0A2C1KXI8-F1
#
_entry.id   AF-A0A2C1KXI8-F1
#
_cell.length_a   1.000
_cell.length_b   1.000
_cell.length_c   1.000
_cell.angle_alpha   90.00
_cell.angle_beta   90.00
_cell.angle_gamma   90.00
#
_symmetry.space_group_name_H-M   'P 1'
#
loop_
_entity.id
_entity.type
_entity.pdbx_description
1 polymer ?
#
loop_
_entity_poly.entity_id
_entity_poly.type
_entity_poly.pdbx_seq_one_letter_code
_entity_poly.pdbx_strand_id
1 'polypeptide(L)'
;MMQISHVFTVKVIDHPDDLMPKLKAYRFCIKKEEAFWKQGECEYLVKPFSNQYIGQREYLYRIHFTGTIRAFCQLTEMFFAATKLELTAIRSFIKVDSYNKVDWLKILRGKEFVRTDLNGVYKYDKGSVVIHFDNRLEFTVRATKGGTIPLKSVLDVESLIELVSPSSEDLFSASGMVI
;
A
#
# COMPACT_ATOMS: atom_id res chain seq x y z
N MET A 1 16.78 8.69 -3.81
CA MET A 1 16.44 7.27 -3.58
C MET A 1 14.93 7.10 -3.72
N MET A 2 14.44 5.94 -4.18
CA MET A 2 12.99 5.66 -4.22
C MET A 2 12.59 4.83 -3.01
N GLN A 3 11.53 5.23 -2.33
CA GLN A 3 10.95 4.54 -1.18
C GLN A 3 9.49 4.21 -1.48
N ILE A 4 9.11 2.95 -1.26
CA ILE A 4 7.74 2.47 -1.44
C ILE A 4 7.26 1.89 -0.12
N SER A 5 6.04 2.25 0.28
CA SER A 5 5.36 1.66 1.43
C SER A 5 3.88 1.48 1.13
N HIS A 6 3.26 0.53 1.83
CA HIS A 6 1.88 0.15 1.61
C HIS A 6 1.11 0.20 2.92
N VAL A 7 -0.18 0.51 2.82
CA VAL A 7 -1.13 0.49 3.92
C VAL A 7 -2.38 -0.24 3.44
N PHE A 8 -2.66 -1.36 4.07
CA PHE A 8 -3.82 -2.19 3.79
C PHE A 8 -4.84 -2.02 4.91
N THR A 9 -6.12 -1.92 4.55
CA THR A 9 -7.22 -2.05 5.51
C THR A 9 -7.86 -3.40 5.32
N VAL A 10 -7.87 -4.20 6.37
CA VAL A 10 -8.39 -5.57 6.35
C VAL A 10 -9.47 -5.74 7.41
N LYS A 11 -10.42 -6.61 7.13
CA LYS A 11 -11.37 -7.17 8.08
C LYS A 11 -10.90 -8.56 8.48
N VAL A 12 -10.96 -8.87 9.76
CA VAL A 12 -10.61 -10.17 10.32
C VAL A 12 -11.65 -10.52 11.38
N ILE A 13 -11.99 -11.81 11.52
CA ILE A 13 -13.01 -12.26 12.49
C ILE A 13 -12.52 -12.24 13.95
N ASP A 14 -11.20 -12.30 14.15
CA ASP A 14 -10.59 -12.34 15.47
C ASP A 14 -10.52 -10.93 16.09
N HIS A 15 -10.92 -10.83 17.37
CA HIS A 15 -10.71 -9.64 18.19
C HIS A 15 -9.21 -9.41 18.40
N PRO A 16 -8.73 -8.16 18.64
CA PRO A 16 -7.32 -7.91 18.91
C PRO A 16 -6.73 -8.79 20.02
N ASP A 17 -7.49 -9.03 21.09
CA ASP A 17 -7.07 -9.91 22.19
C ASP A 17 -6.82 -11.37 21.76
N ASP A 18 -7.47 -11.82 20.69
CA ASP A 18 -7.29 -13.16 20.13
C ASP A 18 -6.23 -13.20 19.02
N LEU A 19 -6.17 -12.15 18.19
CA LEU A 19 -5.24 -12.07 17.06
C LEU A 19 -3.80 -11.81 17.51
N MET A 20 -3.59 -10.89 18.45
CA MET A 20 -2.23 -10.50 18.88
C MET A 20 -1.42 -11.69 19.44
N PRO A 21 -1.99 -12.57 20.28
CA PRO A 21 -1.30 -13.80 20.70
C PRO A 21 -0.98 -14.75 19.53
N LYS A 22 -1.86 -14.89 18.54
CA LYS A 22 -1.59 -15.71 17.34
C LYS A 22 -0.41 -15.14 16.55
N LEU A 23 -0.34 -13.82 16.39
CA LEU A 23 0.79 -13.17 15.72
C LEU A 23 2.12 -13.34 16.47
N LYS A 24 2.11 -13.41 17.81
CA LYS A 24 3.33 -13.73 18.59
C LYS A 24 3.95 -15.08 18.20
N ALA A 25 3.13 -16.08 17.83
CA ALA A 25 3.63 -17.38 17.38
C ALA A 25 4.49 -17.26 16.11
N TYR A 26 4.24 -16.24 15.29
CA TYR A 26 5.02 -15.90 14.11
C TYR A 26 6.16 -14.91 14.39
N ARG A 27 6.58 -14.78 15.65
CA ARG A 27 7.66 -13.91 16.12
C ARG A 27 7.38 -12.40 15.97
N PHE A 28 6.12 -11.99 15.88
CA PHE A 28 5.79 -10.57 16.02
C PHE A 28 6.15 -10.08 17.42
N CYS A 29 6.79 -8.91 17.49
CA CYS A 29 6.93 -8.14 18.71
C CYS A 29 5.65 -7.34 18.95
N ILE A 30 4.93 -7.65 20.01
CA ILE A 30 3.75 -6.87 20.41
C ILE A 30 4.19 -5.71 21.30
N LYS A 31 3.86 -4.47 20.92
CA LYS A 31 4.12 -3.27 21.70
C LYS A 31 2.83 -2.47 21.82
N LYS A 32 2.37 -2.26 23.06
CA LYS A 32 1.05 -1.66 23.35
C LYS A 32 -0.06 -2.48 22.69
N GLU A 33 -0.65 -1.98 21.62
CA GLU A 33 -1.77 -2.58 20.87
C GLU A 33 -1.40 -2.89 19.41
N GLU A 34 -0.11 -2.87 19.08
CA GLU A 34 0.38 -3.08 17.73
C GLU A 34 1.32 -4.29 17.67
N ALA A 35 1.21 -5.06 16.59
CA ALA A 35 2.11 -6.17 16.30
C ALA A 35 3.10 -5.76 15.22
N PHE A 36 4.39 -5.84 15.52
CA PHE A 36 5.46 -5.51 14.58
C PHE A 36 6.31 -6.73 14.25
N TRP A 37 6.58 -6.94 12.97
CA TRP A 37 7.49 -7.96 12.47
C TRP A 37 8.45 -7.34 11.46
N LYS A 38 9.71 -7.78 11.48
CA LYS A 38 10.76 -7.28 10.59
C LYS A 38 11.71 -8.41 10.19
N GLN A 39 12.06 -8.45 8.91
CA GLN A 39 13.11 -9.31 8.38
C GLN A 39 13.86 -8.58 7.26
N GLY A 40 15.13 -8.27 7.48
CA GLY A 40 15.90 -7.41 6.56
C GLY A 40 15.24 -6.03 6.42
N GLU A 41 15.04 -5.60 5.18
CA GLU A 41 14.35 -4.35 4.82
C GLU A 41 12.82 -4.45 4.84
N CYS A 42 12.28 -5.65 5.07
CA CYS A 42 10.84 -5.88 5.10
C CYS A 42 10.27 -5.61 6.49
N GLU A 43 9.27 -4.74 6.59
CA GLU A 43 8.59 -4.39 7.84
C GLU A 43 7.09 -4.62 7.69
N TYR A 44 6.47 -5.29 8.68
CA TYR A 44 5.06 -5.65 8.70
C TYR A 44 4.46 -5.26 10.06
N LEU A 45 3.61 -4.24 10.07
CA LEU A 45 2.99 -3.70 11.28
C LEU A 45 1.47 -3.86 11.19
N VAL A 46 0.88 -4.60 12.13
CA VAL A 46 -0.57 -4.78 12.26
C VAL A 46 -1.08 -3.94 13.42
N LYS A 47 -2.07 -3.10 13.13
CA LYS A 47 -2.69 -2.20 14.11
C LYS A 47 -4.21 -2.28 14.04
N PRO A 48 -4.92 -2.57 15.14
CA PRO A 48 -6.38 -2.51 15.15
C PRO A 48 -6.86 -1.06 15.01
N PHE A 49 -8.04 -0.86 14.43
CA PHE A 49 -8.72 0.43 14.50
C PHE A 49 -9.16 0.70 15.95
N SER A 50 -9.13 1.97 16.36
CA SER A 50 -9.65 2.40 17.66
C SER A 50 -11.17 2.30 17.72
N ASN A 51 -11.73 2.14 18.92
CA ASN A 51 -13.18 2.13 19.20
C ASN A 51 -13.95 0.99 18.52
N GLN A 52 -13.38 -0.21 18.53
CA GLN A 52 -14.04 -1.42 18.08
C GLN A 52 -14.76 -2.10 19.26
N TYR A 53 -16.00 -2.54 19.06
CA TYR A 53 -16.80 -3.13 20.13
C TYR A 53 -16.50 -4.63 20.25
N ILE A 54 -16.30 -5.10 21.48
CA ILE A 54 -16.18 -6.53 21.77
C ILE A 54 -17.51 -7.21 21.38
N GLY A 55 -17.44 -8.28 20.60
CA GLY A 55 -18.59 -9.05 20.13
C GLY A 55 -19.12 -8.69 18.74
N GLN A 56 -18.49 -7.73 18.04
CA GLN A 56 -18.77 -7.52 16.62
C GLN A 56 -18.29 -8.71 15.78
N ARG A 57 -18.92 -8.93 14.62
CA ARG A 57 -18.63 -10.08 13.74
C ARG A 57 -17.26 -9.99 13.04
N GLU A 58 -16.81 -8.76 12.77
CA GLU A 58 -15.59 -8.49 12.02
C GLU A 58 -14.88 -7.30 12.65
N TYR A 59 -13.57 -7.40 12.78
CA TYR A 59 -12.67 -6.39 13.32
C TYR A 59 -11.79 -5.83 12.21
N LEU A 60 -11.63 -4.52 12.19
CA LEU A 60 -10.81 -3.79 11.24
C LEU A 60 -9.39 -3.63 11.76
N TYR A 61 -8.45 -3.92 10.88
CA TYR A 61 -7.03 -3.72 11.10
C TYR A 61 -6.43 -2.93 9.96
N ARG A 62 -5.42 -2.13 10.30
CA ARG A 62 -4.53 -1.49 9.36
C ARG A 62 -3.20 -2.23 9.38
N ILE A 63 -2.74 -2.62 8.20
CA ILE A 63 -1.45 -3.25 8.03
C ILE A 63 -0.55 -2.27 7.28
N HIS A 64 0.50 -1.81 7.93
CA HIS A 64 1.56 -1.06 7.27
C HIS A 64 2.64 -2.03 6.84
N PHE A 65 3.08 -1.93 5.59
CA PHE A 65 4.02 -2.87 5.01
C PHE A 65 5.06 -2.14 4.16
N THR A 66 6.32 -2.48 4.37
CA THR A 66 7.45 -2.06 3.54
C THR A 66 8.08 -3.32 2.98
N GLY A 67 8.24 -3.39 1.66
CA GLY A 67 8.70 -4.59 0.95
C GLY A 67 8.00 -4.74 -0.39
N THR A 68 8.16 -5.89 -1.05
CA THR A 68 7.47 -6.17 -2.32
C THR A 68 6.03 -6.61 -2.08
N ILE A 69 5.12 -6.27 -2.99
CA ILE A 69 3.71 -6.68 -2.91
C ILE A 69 3.59 -8.22 -2.88
N ARG A 70 4.45 -8.93 -3.61
CA ARG A 70 4.50 -10.40 -3.57
C ARG A 70 4.83 -10.94 -2.18
N ALA A 71 5.82 -10.34 -1.49
CA ALA A 71 6.14 -10.72 -0.11
C ALA A 71 4.97 -10.41 0.84
N PHE A 72 4.26 -9.30 0.64
CA PHE A 72 3.05 -9.00 1.41
C PHE A 72 1.99 -10.11 1.27
N CYS A 73 1.69 -10.56 0.05
CA CYS A 73 0.70 -11.62 -0.16
C CYS A 73 1.09 -12.91 0.56
N GLN A 74 2.34 -13.37 0.39
CA GLN A 74 2.85 -14.59 1.03
C GLN A 74 2.82 -14.52 2.56
N LEU A 75 3.30 -13.41 3.13
CA LEU A 75 3.31 -13.20 4.58
C LEU A 75 1.89 -13.10 5.12
N THR A 76 0.97 -12.46 4.40
CA THR A 76 -0.43 -12.32 4.82
C THR A 76 -1.14 -13.67 4.82
N GLU A 77 -0.95 -14.48 3.77
CA GLU A 77 -1.46 -15.85 3.72
C GLU A 77 -0.93 -16.70 4.88
N MET A 78 0.34 -16.53 5.26
CA MET A 78 0.96 -17.24 6.37
C MET A 78 0.45 -16.77 7.74
N PHE A 79 0.54 -15.47 8.04
CA PHE A 79 0.21 -14.91 9.35
C PHE A 79 -1.28 -14.99 9.67
N PHE A 80 -2.13 -14.96 8.65
CA PHE A 80 -3.58 -14.99 8.78
C PHE A 80 -4.20 -16.30 8.27
N ALA A 81 -3.41 -17.36 8.03
CA ALA A 81 -3.91 -18.65 7.51
C ALA A 81 -5.10 -19.22 8.31
N ALA A 82 -5.06 -19.05 9.63
CA ALA A 82 -6.07 -19.58 10.56
C ALA A 82 -7.27 -18.64 10.77
N THR A 83 -7.35 -17.53 10.04
CA THR A 83 -8.40 -16.53 10.20
C THR A 83 -8.89 -16.02 8.86
N LYS A 84 -10.17 -15.65 8.78
CA LYS A 84 -10.72 -15.12 7.54
C LYS A 84 -10.32 -13.65 7.42
N LEU A 85 -9.34 -13.36 6.57
CA LEU A 85 -8.92 -12.00 6.25
C LEU A 85 -9.56 -11.53 4.93
N GLU A 86 -10.20 -10.37 4.97
CA GLU A 86 -10.78 -9.72 3.79
C GLU A 86 -10.22 -8.32 3.62
N LEU A 87 -9.64 -8.04 2.46
CA LEU A 87 -9.08 -6.73 2.15
C LEU A 87 -10.20 -5.76 1.74
N THR A 88 -10.14 -4.51 2.22
CA THR A 88 -11.17 -3.49 1.94
C THR A 88 -10.58 -2.21 1.34
N ALA A 89 -9.30 -1.94 1.58
CA ALA A 89 -8.60 -0.83 0.96
C ALA A 89 -7.10 -1.11 0.84
N ILE A 90 -6.50 -0.61 -0.24
CA ILE A 90 -5.06 -0.60 -0.49
C ILE A 90 -4.65 0.86 -0.69
N ARG A 91 -3.60 1.28 -0.01
CA ARG A 91 -2.94 2.57 -0.21
C ARG A 91 -1.46 2.33 -0.39
N SER A 92 -0.89 2.75 -1.51
CA SER A 92 0.55 2.63 -1.77
C SER A 92 1.15 4.01 -1.91
N PHE A 93 2.27 4.23 -1.26
CA PHE A 93 2.96 5.51 -1.21
C PHE A 93 4.32 5.37 -1.87
N ILE A 94 4.58 6.20 -2.86
CA ILE A 94 5.87 6.30 -3.53
C ILE A 94 6.48 7.66 -3.20
N LYS A 95 7.72 7.65 -2.73
CA LYS A 95 8.53 8.85 -2.54
C LYS A 95 9.83 8.71 -3.31
N VAL A 96 10.17 9.72 -4.09
CA VAL A 96 11.46 9.82 -4.77
C VAL A 96 12.07 11.15 -4.34
N ASP A 97 13.24 11.12 -3.70
CA ASP A 97 13.81 12.32 -3.06
C ASP A 97 14.03 13.50 -4.02
N SER A 98 14.31 13.21 -5.30
CA SER A 98 14.52 14.22 -6.33
C SER A 98 13.23 14.77 -6.94
N TYR A 99 12.07 14.18 -6.63
CA TYR A 99 10.82 14.53 -7.30
C TYR A 99 10.00 15.51 -6.46
N ASN A 100 9.48 16.53 -7.14
CA ASN A 100 8.48 17.43 -6.58
C ASN A 100 7.12 17.22 -7.27
N LYS A 101 6.11 17.97 -6.83
CA LYS A 101 4.75 17.95 -7.42
C LYS A 101 4.75 18.10 -8.94
N VAL A 102 5.59 18.97 -9.51
CA VAL A 102 5.63 19.21 -10.96
C VAL A 102 6.12 17.97 -11.71
N ASP A 103 7.09 17.24 -11.16
CA ASP A 103 7.63 16.03 -11.78
C ASP A 103 6.59 14.90 -11.78
N TRP A 104 5.89 14.71 -10.65
CA TRP A 104 4.77 13.78 -10.59
C TRP A 104 3.65 14.13 -11.57
N LEU A 105 3.29 15.41 -11.68
CA LEU A 105 2.28 15.86 -12.63
C LEU A 105 2.68 15.57 -14.09
N LYS A 106 3.97 15.68 -14.45
CA LYS A 106 4.46 15.33 -15.79
C LYS A 106 4.28 13.84 -16.07
N ILE A 107 4.64 12.98 -15.13
CA ILE A 107 4.49 11.52 -15.25
C ILE A 107 3.03 11.14 -15.41
N LEU A 108 2.14 11.67 -14.56
CA LEU A 108 0.71 11.33 -14.61
C LEU A 108 0.04 11.83 -15.89
N ARG A 109 0.42 13.00 -16.42
CA ARG A 109 -0.13 13.52 -17.69
C ARG A 109 0.31 12.70 -18.91
N GLY A 110 1.47 12.06 -18.86
CA GLY A 110 1.97 11.22 -19.94
C GLY A 110 1.35 9.82 -20.01
N LYS A 111 0.33 9.54 -19.18
CA LYS A 111 -0.29 8.23 -18.99
C LYS A 111 -1.82 8.38 -18.93
N GLU A 112 -2.55 7.26 -18.86
CA GLU A 112 -4.02 7.21 -18.90
C GLU A 112 -4.73 7.71 -17.62
N PHE A 113 -4.10 8.60 -16.85
CA PHE A 113 -4.71 9.16 -15.63
C PHE A 113 -5.63 10.34 -15.98
N VAL A 114 -6.90 10.24 -15.60
CA VAL A 114 -7.87 11.32 -15.81
C VAL A 114 -7.86 12.23 -14.59
N ARG A 115 -7.47 13.49 -14.75
CA ARG A 115 -7.52 14.48 -13.66
C ARG A 115 -8.98 14.70 -13.25
N THR A 116 -9.30 14.47 -11.97
CA THR A 116 -10.66 14.65 -11.45
C THR A 116 -10.84 15.96 -10.69
N ASP A 117 -9.76 16.56 -10.19
CA ASP A 117 -9.85 17.85 -9.51
C ASP A 117 -8.64 18.76 -9.75
N LEU A 118 -8.78 20.01 -9.32
CA LEU A 118 -7.69 20.99 -9.40
C LEU A 118 -6.57 20.72 -8.39
N ASN A 119 -6.84 19.94 -7.33
CA ASN A 119 -5.94 19.71 -6.20
C ASN A 119 -4.89 18.61 -6.46
N GLY A 120 -5.01 17.88 -7.57
CA GLY A 120 -4.05 16.84 -7.95
C GLY A 120 -4.52 15.43 -7.61
N VAL A 121 -5.85 15.23 -7.60
CA VAL A 121 -6.49 13.91 -7.63
C VAL A 121 -6.72 13.50 -9.07
N TYR A 122 -6.30 12.28 -9.37
CA TYR A 122 -6.44 11.63 -10.65
C TYR A 122 -7.21 10.32 -10.45
N LYS A 123 -8.04 9.94 -11.42
CA LYS A 123 -8.63 8.61 -11.50
C LYS A 123 -7.80 7.71 -12.41
N TYR A 124 -7.77 6.44 -12.06
CA TYR A 124 -7.19 5.37 -12.87
C TYR A 124 -8.04 4.12 -12.67
N ASP A 125 -8.64 3.60 -13.73
CA ASP A 125 -9.44 2.35 -13.76
C ASP A 125 -10.18 2.03 -12.44
N LYS A 126 -9.57 1.21 -11.57
CA LYS A 126 -10.13 0.72 -10.30
C LYS A 126 -9.86 1.58 -9.06
N GLY A 127 -9.23 2.74 -9.20
CA GLY A 127 -8.72 3.53 -8.08
C GLY A 127 -8.51 5.01 -8.36
N SER A 128 -7.77 5.63 -7.46
CA SER A 128 -7.42 7.06 -7.49
C SER A 128 -5.96 7.26 -7.15
N VAL A 129 -5.39 8.33 -7.67
CA VAL A 129 -4.02 8.74 -7.42
C VAL A 129 -4.04 10.16 -6.88
N VAL A 130 -3.27 10.41 -5.83
CA VAL A 130 -3.17 11.71 -5.18
C VAL A 130 -1.71 12.08 -5.04
N ILE A 131 -1.35 13.31 -5.40
CA ILE A 131 -0.03 13.87 -5.09
C ILE A 131 -0.15 14.64 -3.77
N HIS A 132 0.54 14.18 -2.73
CA HIS A 132 0.58 14.82 -1.42
C HIS A 132 1.48 16.06 -1.41
N PHE A 133 1.26 16.92 -0.41
CA PHE A 133 2.03 18.15 -0.22
C PHE A 133 3.53 17.92 0.03
N ASP A 134 3.90 16.76 0.56
CA ASP A 134 5.28 16.36 0.81
C ASP A 134 5.91 15.60 -0.37
N ASN A 135 5.36 15.81 -1.56
CA ASN A 135 5.82 15.23 -2.82
C ASN A 135 5.78 13.69 -2.84
N ARG A 136 4.91 13.08 -2.03
CA ARG A 136 4.61 11.65 -2.13
C ARG A 136 3.44 11.41 -3.07
N LEU A 137 3.56 10.39 -3.91
CA LEU A 137 2.45 9.90 -4.72
C LEU A 137 1.72 8.80 -3.94
N GLU A 138 0.41 8.92 -3.80
CA GLU A 138 -0.45 7.89 -3.20
C GLU A 138 -1.37 7.28 -4.25
N PHE A 139 -1.32 5.96 -4.39
CA PHE A 139 -2.35 5.17 -5.07
C PHE A 139 -3.33 4.63 -4.05
N THR A 140 -4.63 4.82 -4.30
CA THR A 140 -5.70 4.30 -3.45
C THR A 140 -6.69 3.47 -4.25
N VAL A 141 -6.89 2.24 -3.80
CA VAL A 141 -7.97 1.34 -4.24
C VAL A 141 -8.84 1.04 -3.02
N ARG A 142 -10.17 1.18 -3.15
CA ARG A 142 -11.12 0.90 -2.08
C ARG A 142 -12.25 0.04 -2.60
N ALA A 143 -12.67 -0.93 -1.80
CA ALA A 143 -13.90 -1.65 -2.06
C ALA A 143 -15.10 -0.69 -2.02
N THR A 144 -16.15 -1.04 -2.75
CA THR A 144 -17.47 -0.42 -2.55
C THR A 144 -17.97 -0.69 -1.14
N LYS A 145 -18.94 0.09 -0.66
CA LYS A 145 -19.45 -0.02 0.72
C LYS A 145 -19.92 -1.45 1.01
N GLY A 146 -19.28 -2.10 1.99
CA GLY A 146 -19.56 -3.49 2.38
C GLY A 146 -18.90 -4.55 1.51
N GLY A 147 -18.21 -4.16 0.44
CA GLY A 147 -17.47 -5.07 -0.44
C GLY A 147 -16.05 -5.38 0.05
N THR A 148 -15.38 -6.23 -0.71
CA THR A 148 -14.01 -6.67 -0.48
C THR A 148 -13.19 -6.56 -1.77
N ILE A 149 -11.87 -6.51 -1.61
CA ILE A 149 -10.89 -6.53 -2.70
C ILE A 149 -10.25 -7.92 -2.68
N PRO A 150 -10.24 -8.67 -3.78
CA PRO A 150 -9.47 -9.91 -3.85
C PRO A 150 -7.99 -9.66 -3.57
N LEU A 151 -7.33 -10.49 -2.75
CA LEU A 151 -5.91 -10.30 -2.40
C LEU A 151 -5.01 -10.22 -3.64
N LYS A 152 -5.31 -11.00 -4.68
CA LYS A 152 -4.61 -10.95 -5.98
C LYS A 152 -4.63 -9.57 -6.65
N SER A 153 -5.66 -8.75 -6.40
CA SER A 153 -5.78 -7.40 -6.95
C SER A 153 -4.78 -6.42 -6.33
N VAL A 154 -4.04 -6.82 -5.29
CA VAL A 154 -2.87 -6.04 -4.85
C VAL A 154 -1.78 -6.02 -5.93
N LEU A 155 -1.69 -7.06 -6.78
CA LEU A 155 -0.73 -7.09 -7.89
C LEU A 155 -1.02 -6.04 -8.96
N ASP A 156 -2.29 -5.65 -9.16
CA ASP A 156 -2.66 -4.54 -10.05
C ASP A 156 -1.99 -3.23 -9.59
N VAL A 157 -1.76 -3.08 -8.27
CA VAL A 157 -1.07 -1.92 -7.70
C VAL A 157 0.44 -1.97 -7.94
N GLU A 158 1.03 -3.17 -8.04
CA GLU A 158 2.45 -3.34 -8.40
C GLU A 158 2.71 -2.84 -9.82
N SER A 159 1.89 -3.26 -10.79
CA SER A 159 1.99 -2.79 -12.17
C SER A 159 1.79 -1.27 -12.30
N LEU A 160 0.93 -0.69 -11.47
CA LEU A 160 0.75 0.76 -11.40
C LEU A 160 1.97 1.49 -10.88
N ILE A 161 2.60 0.96 -9.82
CA ILE A 161 3.84 1.51 -9.27
C ILE A 161 4.93 1.45 -10.33
N GLU A 162 5.08 0.34 -11.05
CA GLU A 162 6.03 0.21 -12.16
C GLU A 162 5.78 1.25 -13.27
N LEU A 163 4.51 1.48 -13.64
CA LEU A 163 4.14 2.41 -14.70
C LEU A 163 4.58 3.86 -14.43
N VAL A 164 4.57 4.27 -13.16
CA VAL A 164 4.94 5.63 -12.72
C VAL A 164 6.34 5.71 -12.12
N SER A 165 6.99 4.57 -11.90
CA SER A 165 8.35 4.53 -11.39
C SER A 165 9.27 5.18 -12.43
N PRO A 166 10.24 6.01 -12.01
CA PRO A 166 11.25 6.52 -12.92
C PRO A 166 11.94 5.33 -13.59
N SER A 167 11.98 5.27 -14.91
CA SER A 167 12.85 4.31 -15.59
C SER A 167 14.28 4.61 -15.17
N SER A 168 14.99 3.62 -14.63
CA SER A 168 16.41 3.74 -14.29
C SER A 168 17.30 3.91 -15.53
N GLU A 169 16.72 3.80 -16.73
CA GLU A 169 17.43 3.96 -17.99
C GLU A 169 16.62 4.88 -18.89
N ASP A 170 17.09 6.13 -18.97
CA ASP A 170 17.10 6.80 -20.25
C ASP A 170 18.56 6.75 -20.72
N LEU A 171 18.99 5.57 -21.18
CA LEU A 171 20.32 5.35 -21.79
C LEU A 171 20.52 6.20 -23.05
N PHE A 172 19.51 6.97 -23.49
CA PHE A 172 19.52 7.80 -24.68
C PHE A 172 19.24 9.29 -24.43
N SER A 173 19.22 9.78 -23.18
CA SER A 173 19.14 11.24 -22.91
C SER A 173 20.44 11.89 -22.43
N ALA A 174 21.50 11.68 -23.19
CA ALA A 174 22.62 12.61 -23.40
C ALA A 174 23.42 12.08 -24.60
N SER A 175 23.74 12.80 -25.66
CA SER A 175 23.75 14.22 -25.96
C SER A 175 23.93 14.33 -27.48
N GLY A 176 23.41 15.37 -28.12
CA GLY A 176 23.73 15.64 -29.52
C GLY A 176 25.26 15.64 -29.73
N MET A 177 25.78 14.59 -30.37
CA MET A 177 27.09 14.64 -30.99
C MET A 177 26.90 15.36 -32.32
N VAL A 178 27.14 16.66 -32.30
CA VAL A 178 27.69 17.35 -33.47
C VAL A 178 29.19 17.02 -33.46
N ILE A 179 29.62 16.16 -34.38
CA ILE A 179 30.93 16.27 -35.04
C ILE A 179 30.70 15.97 -36.52
#